data_AF-A0AAN5L3F2-F1
#
_entry.id   AF-A0AAN5L3F2-F1
#
_cell.length_a   1.000
_cell.length_b   1.000
_cell.length_c   1.000
_cell.angle_alpha   90.00
_cell.angle_beta   90.00
_cell.angle_gamma   90.00
#
_symmetry.space_group_name_H-M   'P 1'
#
loop_
_entity.id
_entity.type
_entity.pdbx_description
1 polymer ?
#
loop_
_entity_poly.entity_id
_entity_poly.type
_entity_poly.pdbx_seq_one_letter_code
_entity_poly.pdbx_strand_id
1 'polypeptide(L)'
;MTRWRRPAHLTRGVIEALRDDPDAAVLIQRLSGELALSRVMEQALMARRTLLAGMREPNISGEKEAQTALTRTTAQLDQELSQLKLELDMRQALADNAALTILERQTMRAKTKGQAVGVEDDTDKRVEDLSKPTGGETQ
;
A
#
# COMPACT_ATOMS: atom_id res chain seq x y z
N MET A 1 1.49 -11.26 -24.55
CA MET A 1 0.95 -12.21 -23.54
C MET A 1 1.26 -11.68 -22.14
N THR A 2 0.32 -10.96 -21.53
CA THR A 2 0.43 -10.52 -20.13
C THR A 2 0.24 -11.74 -19.23
N ARG A 3 1.34 -12.18 -18.62
CA ARG A 3 1.32 -13.28 -17.65
C ARG A 3 0.70 -12.74 -16.36
N TRP A 4 -0.57 -13.08 -16.12
CA TRP A 4 -1.27 -12.76 -14.88
C TRP A 4 -0.57 -13.47 -13.71
N ARG A 5 -0.20 -12.69 -12.70
CA ARG A 5 0.43 -13.19 -11.46
C ARG A 5 -0.62 -13.98 -10.67
N ARG A 6 -0.20 -15.11 -10.09
CA ARG A 6 -1.09 -16.00 -9.31
C ARG A 6 -1.70 -15.25 -8.11
N PRO A 7 -2.92 -15.63 -7.67
CA PRO A 7 -3.53 -15.05 -6.48
C PRO A 7 -2.57 -15.14 -5.30
N ALA A 8 -2.48 -14.07 -4.52
CA ALA A 8 -1.68 -14.06 -3.31
C ALA A 8 -2.31 -15.02 -2.29
N HIS A 9 -1.55 -16.02 -1.86
CA HIS A 9 -1.94 -16.91 -0.78
C HIS A 9 -1.10 -16.55 0.45
N LEU A 10 -1.72 -16.55 1.63
CA LEU A 10 -1.00 -16.35 2.88
C LEU A 10 -0.15 -17.60 3.14
N THR A 11 1.17 -17.49 2.96
CA THR A 11 2.10 -18.59 3.22
C THR A 11 2.61 -18.51 4.65
N ARG A 12 2.98 -19.66 5.21
CA ARG A 12 3.55 -19.74 6.56
C ARG A 12 4.76 -18.82 6.75
N GLY A 13 5.63 -18.73 5.74
CA GLY A 13 6.81 -17.84 5.79
C GLY A 13 6.45 -16.36 5.86
N VAL A 14 5.34 -15.93 5.23
CA VAL A 14 4.85 -14.54 5.34
C VAL A 14 4.31 -14.27 6.74
N ILE A 15 3.60 -15.24 7.34
CA ILE A 15 3.07 -15.12 8.71
C ILE A 15 4.21 -15.01 9.72
N GLU A 16 5.23 -15.86 9.59
CA GLU A 16 6.40 -15.85 10.47
C GLU A 16 7.20 -14.55 10.33
N ALA A 17 7.42 -14.08 9.11
CA ALA A 17 8.08 -12.78 8.86
C ALA A 17 7.32 -11.60 9.48
N LEU A 18 5.98 -11.59 9.41
CA LEU A 18 5.16 -10.54 10.01
C LEU A 18 5.13 -10.62 11.54
N ARG A 19 5.26 -11.80 12.15
CA ARG A 19 5.16 -11.95 13.60
C ARG A 19 6.32 -11.26 14.32
N ASP A 20 7.51 -11.32 13.74
CA ASP A 20 8.73 -10.85 14.37
C ASP A 20 9.09 -9.39 13.93
N ASP A 21 8.22 -8.74 13.14
CA ASP A 21 8.43 -7.39 12.60
C ASP A 21 7.80 -6.30 13.51
N PRO A 22 8.54 -5.24 13.88
CA PRO A 22 8.00 -4.15 14.71
C PRO A 22 6.85 -3.37 14.03
N ASP A 23 6.80 -3.34 12.70
CA ASP A 23 5.77 -2.66 11.90
C ASP A 23 4.67 -3.63 11.41
N ALA A 24 4.58 -4.83 12.00
CA ALA A 24 3.65 -5.90 11.63
C ALA A 24 2.20 -5.44 11.41
N ALA A 25 1.67 -4.58 12.29
CA ALA A 25 0.29 -4.12 12.21
C ALA A 25 0.00 -3.39 10.88
N VAL A 26 0.92 -2.53 10.43
CA VAL A 26 0.80 -1.78 9.18
C VAL A 26 0.95 -2.72 7.98
N LEU A 27 1.91 -3.64 8.04
CA LEU A 27 2.15 -4.61 6.98
C LEU A 27 0.98 -5.59 6.82
N ILE A 28 0.37 -6.06 7.91
CA ILE A 28 -0.83 -6.89 7.91
C ILE A 28 -2.01 -6.14 7.28
N GLN A 29 -2.22 -4.87 7.63
CA GLN A 29 -3.30 -4.06 7.05
C GLN A 29 -3.11 -3.86 5.54
N ARG A 30 -1.87 -3.65 5.08
CA ARG A 30 -1.57 -3.54 3.64
C ARG A 30 -1.80 -4.87 2.91
N LEU A 31 -1.24 -5.95 3.45
CA LEU A 31 -1.37 -7.28 2.88
C LEU A 31 -2.83 -7.73 2.80
N SER A 32 -3.61 -7.50 3.85
CA SER A 32 -5.04 -7.80 3.85
C SER A 32 -5.79 -6.99 2.78
N GLY A 33 -5.41 -5.74 2.54
CA GLY A 33 -5.94 -4.92 1.45
C GLY A 33 -5.60 -5.47 0.06
N GLU A 34 -4.36 -5.93 -0.16
CA GLU A 34 -3.94 -6.55 -1.42
C GLU A 34 -4.62 -7.91 -1.66
N LEU A 35 -4.75 -8.72 -0.61
CA LEU A 35 -5.46 -10.01 -0.65
C LEU A 35 -6.95 -9.82 -0.95
N ALA A 36 -7.59 -8.83 -0.32
CA ALA A 36 -8.99 -8.51 -0.57
C ALA A 36 -9.22 -8.09 -2.03
N LEU A 37 -8.39 -7.19 -2.58
CA LEU A 37 -8.45 -6.80 -4.00
C LEU A 37 -8.23 -7.99 -4.94
N SER A 38 -7.23 -8.82 -4.65
CA SER A 38 -6.94 -10.02 -5.43
C SER A 38 -8.14 -10.98 -5.45
N ARG A 39 -8.83 -11.13 -4.31
CA ARG A 39 -10.02 -11.97 -4.19
C ARG A 39 -11.20 -11.42 -5.00
N VAL A 40 -11.46 -10.11 -4.91
CA VAL A 40 -12.52 -9.47 -5.71
C VAL A 40 -12.23 -9.61 -7.21
N MET A 41 -10.98 -9.41 -7.62
CA MET A 41 -10.56 -9.60 -9.00
C MET A 41 -10.79 -11.04 -9.50
N GLU A 42 -10.49 -12.03 -8.67
CA GLU A 42 -10.76 -13.44 -8.97
C GLU A 42 -12.27 -13.69 -9.16
N GLN A 43 -13.10 -13.16 -8.26
CA GLN A 43 -14.56 -13.28 -8.34
C GLN A 43 -15.10 -12.60 -9.61
N ALA A 44 -14.61 -11.41 -9.95
CA ALA A 44 -14.98 -10.70 -11.18
C ALA A 44 -14.58 -11.49 -12.43
N LEU A 45 -13.38 -12.09 -12.46
CA LEU A 45 -12.95 -12.96 -13.56
C LEU A 45 -13.83 -14.21 -13.70
N MET A 46 -14.27 -14.80 -12.58
CA MET A 46 -15.22 -15.91 -12.60
C MET A 46 -16.58 -15.46 -13.14
N ALA A 47 -17.13 -14.35 -12.64
CA ALA A 47 -18.39 -13.79 -13.12
C ALA A 47 -18.35 -13.52 -14.64
N ARG A 48 -17.24 -12.95 -15.13
CA ARG A 48 -17.01 -12.72 -16.56
C ARG A 48 -17.06 -14.01 -17.37
N ARG A 49 -16.39 -15.07 -16.91
CA ARG A 49 -16.43 -16.39 -17.58
C ARG A 49 -17.85 -16.95 -17.62
N THR A 50 -18.60 -16.79 -16.54
CA THR A 50 -20.00 -17.23 -16.46
C THR A 50 -20.88 -16.46 -17.45
N LEU A 51 -20.74 -15.14 -17.55
CA LEU A 51 -21.48 -14.33 -18.53
C LEU A 51 -21.20 -14.77 -19.97
N LEU A 52 -19.92 -14.96 -20.31
CA LEU A 52 -19.52 -15.43 -21.64
C LEU A 52 -20.02 -16.85 -21.95
N ALA A 53 -20.11 -17.72 -20.94
CA ALA A 53 -20.72 -19.03 -21.10
C ALA A 53 -22.24 -18.91 -21.32
N GLY A 54 -22.91 -18.05 -20.56
CA GLY A 54 -24.34 -17.76 -20.71
C GLY A 54 -24.71 -17.22 -22.09
N MET A 55 -23.86 -16.38 -22.70
CA MET A 55 -24.05 -15.90 -24.08
C MET A 55 -24.04 -17.01 -25.15
N ARG A 56 -23.44 -18.18 -24.83
CA ARG A 56 -23.37 -19.34 -25.73
C ARG A 56 -24.48 -20.34 -25.49
N GLU A 57 -25.34 -20.10 -24.50
CA GLU A 57 -26.47 -20.97 -24.21
C GLU A 57 -27.51 -20.84 -25.35
N PRO A 58 -28.07 -21.94 -25.88
CA PRO A 58 -28.92 -21.91 -27.08
C PRO A 58 -30.10 -20.93 -27.02
N ASN A 59 -30.83 -20.90 -25.89
CA ASN A 59 -31.99 -20.03 -25.68
C ASN A 59 -31.59 -18.55 -25.61
N ILE A 60 -30.40 -18.25 -25.08
CA ILE A 60 -29.85 -16.89 -25.04
C ILE A 60 -29.24 -16.50 -26.40
N SER A 61 -28.64 -17.46 -27.11
CA SER A 61 -27.88 -17.20 -28.32
C SER A 61 -28.74 -16.67 -29.47
N GLY A 62 -30.01 -17.11 -29.53
CA GLY A 62 -31.00 -16.62 -30.48
C GLY A 62 -31.70 -15.33 -30.06
N GLU A 63 -31.54 -14.88 -28.81
CA GLU A 63 -32.28 -13.76 -28.25
C GLU A 63 -31.47 -12.45 -28.26
N LYS A 64 -31.83 -11.55 -29.17
CA LYS A 64 -31.06 -10.33 -29.46
C LYS A 64 -30.99 -9.36 -28.27
N GLU A 65 -32.07 -9.24 -27.51
CA GLU A 65 -32.10 -8.37 -26.33
C GLU A 65 -31.16 -8.90 -25.24
N ALA A 66 -31.21 -10.20 -24.97
CA ALA A 66 -30.34 -10.86 -24.01
C ALA A 66 -28.85 -10.72 -24.39
N GLN A 67 -28.52 -10.92 -25.68
CA GLN A 67 -27.14 -10.73 -26.17
C GLN A 67 -26.65 -9.30 -26.00
N THR A 68 -27.52 -8.32 -26.28
CA THR A 68 -27.17 -6.89 -26.13
C THR A 68 -26.91 -6.55 -24.67
N ALA A 69 -27.78 -7.01 -23.75
CA ALA A 69 -27.62 -6.82 -22.32
C ALA A 69 -26.32 -7.49 -21.81
N LEU A 70 -26.09 -8.76 -22.13
CA LEU A 70 -24.90 -9.49 -21.71
C LEU A 70 -23.60 -8.89 -22.26
N THR A 71 -23.62 -8.40 -23.50
CA THR A 71 -22.47 -7.69 -24.09
C THR A 71 -22.16 -6.42 -23.31
N ARG A 72 -23.18 -5.62 -22.98
CA ARG A 72 -23.02 -4.39 -22.19
C ARG A 72 -22.49 -4.70 -20.79
N THR A 73 -23.06 -5.69 -20.11
CA THR A 73 -22.63 -6.09 -18.76
C THR A 73 -21.20 -6.62 -18.76
N THR A 74 -20.83 -7.44 -19.75
CA THR A 74 -19.46 -7.95 -19.88
C THR A 74 -18.46 -6.83 -20.14
N ALA A 75 -18.81 -5.84 -20.97
CA ALA A 75 -17.97 -4.68 -21.21
C ALA A 75 -17.77 -3.81 -19.96
N GLN A 76 -18.82 -3.61 -19.16
CA GLN A 76 -18.73 -2.91 -17.87
C GLN A 76 -17.81 -3.67 -16.90
N LEU A 77 -17.97 -4.98 -16.80
CA LEU A 77 -17.13 -5.82 -15.94
C LEU A 77 -15.65 -5.82 -16.39
N ASP A 78 -15.39 -5.72 -17.70
CA ASP A 78 -14.03 -5.57 -18.24
C ASP A 78 -13.39 -4.23 -17.85
N GLN A 79 -14.18 -3.16 -17.79
CA GLN A 79 -13.71 -1.87 -17.27
C GLN A 79 -13.41 -1.96 -15.78
N GLU A 80 -14.29 -2.56 -14.97
CA GLU A 80 -14.06 -2.77 -13.54
C GLU A 80 -12.80 -3.63 -13.27
N LEU A 81 -12.61 -4.73 -14.01
CA LEU A 81 -11.40 -5.55 -13.92
C LEU A 81 -10.12 -4.74 -14.21
N SER A 82 -10.20 -3.82 -15.17
CA SER A 82 -9.08 -2.93 -15.50
C SER A 82 -8.80 -1.92 -14.39
N GLN A 83 -9.86 -1.40 -13.73
CA GLN A 83 -9.74 -0.50 -12.58
C GLN A 83 -9.16 -1.22 -11.36
N LEU A 84 -9.62 -2.44 -11.05
CA LEU A 84 -9.08 -3.26 -9.97
C LEU A 84 -7.59 -3.60 -10.20
N LYS A 85 -7.21 -3.86 -11.45
CA LYS A 85 -5.80 -4.03 -11.83
C LYS A 85 -4.99 -2.76 -11.55
N LEU A 86 -5.48 -1.61 -12.01
CA LEU A 86 -4.80 -0.33 -11.81
C LEU A 86 -4.63 -0.05 -10.32
N GLU A 87 -5.67 -0.27 -9.50
CA GLU A 87 -5.60 -0.09 -8.06
C GLU A 87 -4.55 -0.99 -7.41
N LEU A 88 -4.50 -2.27 -7.79
CA LEU A 88 -3.50 -3.21 -7.28
C LEU A 88 -2.07 -2.79 -7.67
N ASP A 89 -1.86 -2.43 -8.93
CA ASP A 89 -0.57 -1.96 -9.44
C ASP A 89 -0.12 -0.67 -8.71
N MET A 90 -1.05 0.26 -8.47
CA MET A 90 -0.79 1.50 -7.71
C MET A 90 -0.44 1.22 -6.25
N ARG A 91 -1.18 0.35 -5.56
CA ARG A 91 -0.89 -0.03 -4.17
C ARG A 91 0.50 -0.65 -4.05
N GLN A 92 0.88 -1.51 -4.99
CA GLN A 92 2.21 -2.12 -5.01
C GLN A 92 3.31 -1.07 -5.26
N ALA A 93 3.14 -0.18 -6.25
CA ALA A 93 4.11 0.89 -6.52
C ALA A 93 4.27 1.86 -5.33
N LEU A 94 3.18 2.17 -4.61
CA LEU A 94 3.23 2.98 -3.40
C LEU A 94 3.93 2.26 -2.25
N ALA A 95 3.74 0.95 -2.11
CA ALA A 95 4.42 0.15 -1.10
C ALA A 95 5.94 0.12 -1.33
N ASP A 96 6.38 -0.07 -2.58
CA ASP A 96 7.80 -0.09 -2.95
C ASP A 96 8.48 1.26 -2.67
N ASN A 97 7.83 2.36 -3.05
CA ASN A 97 8.34 3.71 -2.78
C ASN A 97 8.37 4.06 -1.28
N ALA A 98 7.35 3.64 -0.53
CA ALA A 98 7.30 3.84 0.92
C ALA A 98 8.43 3.07 1.62
N ALA A 99 8.72 1.84 1.20
CA ALA A 99 9.82 1.05 1.72
C ALA A 99 11.18 1.72 1.46
N LEU A 100 11.41 2.24 0.25
CA LEU A 100 12.61 3.00 -0.09
C LEU A 100 12.75 4.25 0.78
N THR A 101 11.67 5.02 0.95
CA THR A 101 11.66 6.23 1.78
C THR A 101 11.98 5.94 3.25
N ILE A 102 11.44 4.84 3.79
CA ILE A 102 11.72 4.41 5.17
C ILE A 102 13.19 4.00 5.32
N LEU A 103 13.72 3.23 4.36
CA LEU A 103 15.12 2.83 4.34
C LEU A 103 16.06 4.03 4.28
N GLU A 104 15.81 4.99 3.38
CA GLU A 104 16.57 6.23 3.28
C GLU A 104 16.58 6.98 4.61
N ARG A 105 15.42 7.13 5.27
CA ARG A 105 15.33 7.75 6.60
C ARG A 105 16.11 6.97 7.66
N GLN A 106 16.10 5.65 7.63
CA GLN A 106 16.92 4.84 8.54
C GLN A 106 18.42 5.04 8.28
N THR A 107 18.87 5.07 7.03
CA THR A 107 20.28 5.34 6.71
C THR A 107 20.72 6.73 7.14
N MET A 108 19.86 7.75 6.97
CA MET A 108 20.11 9.11 7.44
C MET A 108 20.20 9.15 8.97
N ARG A 109 19.29 8.48 9.68
CA ARG A 109 19.35 8.37 11.15
C ARG A 109 20.58 7.61 11.64
N ALA A 110 21.01 6.57 10.93
CA ALA A 110 22.23 5.83 11.28
C ALA A 110 23.47 6.69 11.07
N LYS A 111 23.52 7.49 9.99
CA LYS A 111 24.58 8.46 9.72
C LYS A 111 24.60 9.58 10.77
N THR A 112 23.44 10.06 11.23
CA THR A 112 23.36 11.12 12.24
C THR A 112 23.47 10.62 13.68
N LYS A 113 23.16 9.34 13.97
CA LYS A 113 23.35 8.72 15.30
C LYS A 113 24.80 8.69 15.80
N GLY A 114 25.77 8.91 14.91
CA GLY A 114 27.20 9.03 15.26
C GLY A 114 27.71 10.47 15.37
N GLN A 115 26.92 11.47 14.96
CA GLN A 115 27.23 12.86 15.25
C GLN A 115 26.41 13.27 16.46
N ALA A 116 27.08 13.34 17.62
CA ALA A 116 26.63 14.30 18.62
C ALA A 116 26.46 15.61 17.85
N VAL A 117 25.23 16.12 17.76
CA VAL A 117 25.04 17.53 17.48
C VAL A 117 25.70 18.19 18.68
N GLY A 118 26.99 18.48 18.55
CA GLY A 118 27.71 19.32 19.46
C GLY A 118 26.99 20.65 19.37
N VAL A 119 26.01 20.85 20.24
CA VAL A 119 25.69 22.19 20.68
C VAL A 119 26.99 22.64 21.28
N GLU A 120 27.77 23.41 20.51
CA GLU A 120 28.96 24.06 21.00
C GLU A 120 28.47 24.92 22.16
N ASP A 121 28.76 24.45 23.38
CA ASP A 121 28.41 25.16 24.60
C ASP A 121 29.29 26.40 24.64
N ASP A 122 28.73 27.46 24.08
CA ASP A 122 29.37 28.74 23.85
C ASP A 122 29.72 29.34 25.22
N THR A 123 30.95 29.10 25.66
CA THR A 123 31.43 29.49 26.99
C THR A 123 31.26 30.98 27.23
N ASP A 124 31.34 31.78 26.16
CA ASP A 124 31.20 33.22 26.20
C ASP A 124 29.78 33.64 26.56
N LYS A 125 28.75 32.95 26.02
CA LYS A 125 27.35 33.20 26.40
C LYS A 125 27.08 32.88 27.86
N ARG A 126 27.67 31.81 28.39
CA ARG A 126 27.50 31.47 29.81
C ARG A 126 28.15 32.49 30.73
N VAL A 127 29.33 32.98 30.37
CA VAL A 127 30.03 34.02 31.14
C VAL A 127 29.27 35.35 31.06
N GLU A 128 28.70 35.67 29.90
CA GLU A 128 27.85 36.85 29.72
C GLU A 128 26.62 36.80 30.62
N ASP A 129 25.91 35.67 30.67
CA ASP A 129 24.72 35.52 31.53
C ASP A 129 25.05 35.47 33.02
N LEU A 130 26.25 35.02 33.41
CA LEU A 130 26.75 35.12 34.79
C LEU A 130 27.20 36.54 35.17
N SER A 131 27.60 37.35 34.18
CA SER A 131 28.02 38.74 34.38
C SER A 131 26.84 39.71 34.48
N LYS A 132 25.64 39.29 34.07
CA LYS A 132 24.41 40.04 34.34
C LYS A 132 24.04 39.83 35.81
N PRO A 133 23.99 40.88 36.64
CA PRO A 133 23.50 40.73 37.99
C PRO A 133 22.04 40.27 37.92
N THR A 134 21.73 39.11 38.50
CA THR A 134 20.36 38.73 38.86
C THR A 134 19.86 39.72 39.90
N GLY A 135 19.36 40.86 39.42
CA GLY A 135 18.57 41.80 40.20
C GLY A 135 17.25 41.12 40.55
N GLY A 136 17.22 40.53 41.74
CA GLY A 136 15.99 40.02 42.34
C GLY A 136 14.97 41.14 42.55
N GLU A 137 13.71 40.80 42.29
CA GLU A 137 12.53 41.52 42.73
C GLU A 137 12.62 41.90 44.21
N THR A 138 12.21 43.11 44.60
CA THR A 138 11.12 43.27 45.58
C THR A 138 10.57 44.71 45.60
N GLN A 139 9.24 44.78 45.45
CA GLN A 139 8.30 45.84 45.84
C GLN A 139 8.08 47.05 44.91
#